data_AF-A0A443RWD7-F1
#
_entry.id   AF-A0A443RWD7-F1
#
_cell.length_a   1.000
_cell.length_b   1.000
_cell.length_c   1.000
_cell.angle_alpha   90.00
_cell.angle_beta   90.00
_cell.angle_gamma   90.00
#
_symmetry.space_group_name_H-M   'P 1'
#
loop_
_entity.id
_entity.type
_entity.pdbx_description
1 polymer ?
#
loop_
_entity_poly.entity_id
_entity_poly.type
_entity_poly.pdbx_seq_one_letter_code
_entity_poly.pdbx_strand_id
1 'polypeptide(L)'
;MLLWYRRLKVKWDNYVDFGTVNGSTVSDKKLIASKGDIVFQERYPRVIEIKNFPVENVKRVSAAVIEKHKRSTFSSYTIAQRQTVLLIPVADIYYKWKTKEGLFNIYGNDHIVQFEDYPLQCCFGYCAIL
;
A
#
# COMPACT_ATOMS: atom_id res chain seq x y z
N MET A 1 46.61 9.72 -34.18
CA MET A 1 46.08 8.63 -33.34
C MET A 1 44.92 9.19 -32.53
N LEU A 2 43.67 8.81 -32.82
CA LEU A 2 42.48 9.33 -32.13
C LEU A 2 42.16 8.45 -30.92
N LEU A 3 42.30 9.02 -29.72
CA LEU A 3 41.76 8.46 -28.47
C LEU A 3 40.31 8.89 -28.35
N TRP A 4 39.38 7.95 -28.29
CA TRP A 4 37.98 8.24 -28.02
C TRP A 4 37.60 7.74 -26.63
N TYR A 5 36.86 8.59 -25.93
CA TYR A 5 36.38 8.36 -24.56
C TYR A 5 34.88 8.11 -24.60
N ARG A 6 34.44 6.95 -24.09
CA ARG A 6 33.01 6.61 -23.97
C ARG A 6 32.59 6.70 -22.51
N ARG A 7 31.72 7.67 -22.20
CA ARG A 7 31.15 7.85 -20.86
C ARG A 7 29.79 7.17 -20.76
N LEU A 8 29.70 6.11 -19.95
CA LEU A 8 28.42 5.53 -19.55
C LEU A 8 27.84 6.33 -18.38
N LYS A 9 26.56 6.70 -18.46
CA LYS A 9 25.81 7.27 -17.32
C LYS A 9 24.72 6.28 -16.94
N VAL A 10 24.83 5.71 -15.75
CA VAL A 10 23.82 4.80 -15.19
C VAL A 10 22.91 5.61 -14.28
N LYS A 11 21.59 5.44 -14.44
CA LYS A 11 20.57 5.95 -13.52
C LYS A 11 19.89 4.76 -12.87
N TRP A 12 19.56 4.90 -11.60
CA TRP A 12 18.89 3.88 -10.81
C TRP A 12 17.53 4.45 -10.39
N ASP A 13 16.46 3.71 -10.69
CA ASP A 13 15.10 4.08 -10.36
C ASP A 13 14.41 2.91 -9.65
N ASN A 14 13.46 3.22 -8.76
CA ASN A 14 12.65 2.22 -8.06
C ASN A 14 11.17 2.49 -8.31
N TYR A 15 10.50 1.54 -8.97
CA TYR A 15 9.08 1.62 -9.29
C TYR A 15 8.27 0.85 -8.25
N VAL A 16 7.41 1.56 -7.53
CA VAL A 16 6.54 1.00 -6.49
C VAL A 16 5.09 1.14 -6.94
N ASP A 17 4.41 0.02 -7.06
CA ASP A 17 2.98 -0.08 -7.37
C ASP A 17 2.28 -0.91 -6.31
N PHE A 18 1.00 -0.63 -6.10
CA PHE A 18 0.15 -1.30 -5.14
C PHE A 18 -1.22 -1.56 -5.76
N GLY A 19 -1.91 -2.56 -5.22
CA GLY A 19 -3.30 -2.83 -5.54
C GLY A 19 -4.01 -3.36 -4.31
N THR A 20 -5.25 -2.91 -4.14
CA THR A 20 -6.08 -3.27 -3.00
C THR A 20 -7.06 -4.36 -3.39
N VAL A 21 -7.24 -5.33 -2.49
CA VAL A 21 -8.03 -6.55 -2.74
C VAL A 21 -9.47 -6.39 -2.29
N ASN A 22 -9.71 -5.60 -1.24
CA ASN A 22 -11.01 -5.38 -0.62
C ASN A 22 -11.34 -3.88 -0.59
N GLY A 23 -12.58 -3.50 -0.92
CA GLY A 23 -13.03 -2.13 -0.73
C GLY A 23 -13.06 -1.79 0.75
N SER A 24 -12.35 -0.74 1.14
CA SER A 24 -12.42 -0.17 2.50
C SER A 24 -12.80 1.30 2.40
N THR A 25 -13.40 1.84 3.45
CA THR A 25 -13.66 3.29 3.58
C THR A 25 -12.36 4.09 3.75
N VAL A 26 -11.29 3.44 4.20
CA VAL A 26 -9.95 4.02 4.29
C VAL A 26 -9.29 4.01 2.91
N SER A 27 -8.62 5.11 2.55
CA SER A 27 -7.95 5.20 1.25
C SER A 27 -6.69 4.32 1.18
N ASP A 28 -6.43 3.74 0.00
CA ASP A 28 -5.29 2.86 -0.24
C ASP A 28 -3.95 3.45 0.22
N LYS A 29 -3.76 4.76 -0.02
CA LYS A 29 -2.53 5.48 0.39
C LYS A 29 -2.32 5.44 1.90
N LYS A 30 -3.38 5.56 2.70
CA LYS A 30 -3.31 5.49 4.17
C LYS A 30 -3.05 4.06 4.62
N LEU A 31 -3.71 3.08 4.00
CA LEU A 31 -3.48 1.66 4.31
C LEU A 31 -2.02 1.27 4.07
N ILE A 32 -1.44 1.64 2.93
CA ILE A 32 -0.05 1.30 2.59
C ILE A 32 0.96 1.94 3.55
N ALA A 33 0.63 3.09 4.12
CA ALA A 33 1.46 3.76 5.11
C ALA A 33 1.35 3.13 6.52
N SER A 34 0.30 2.34 6.78
CA SER A 34 0.06 1.68 8.07
C SER A 34 0.83 0.36 8.22
N LYS A 35 0.88 -0.17 9.44
CA LYS A 35 1.49 -1.48 9.70
C LYS A 35 0.50 -2.61 9.38
N GLY A 36 1.00 -3.68 8.77
CA GLY A 36 0.23 -4.91 8.55
C GLY A 36 1.14 -6.13 8.57
N ASP A 37 0.54 -7.31 8.41
CA ASP A 37 1.24 -8.58 8.43
C ASP A 37 1.57 -9.05 7.03
N ILE A 38 2.84 -9.40 6.81
CA ILE A 38 3.28 -9.96 5.53
C ILE A 38 2.82 -11.41 5.47
N VAL A 39 1.82 -11.70 4.64
CA VAL A 39 1.29 -13.05 4.45
C VAL A 39 1.93 -13.78 3.26
N PHE A 40 2.54 -13.03 2.35
CA PHE A 40 3.34 -13.58 1.26
C PHE A 40 4.38 -12.56 0.83
N GLN A 41 5.59 -13.01 0.56
CA GLN A 41 6.64 -12.18 -0.01
C GLN A 41 7.61 -13.02 -0.83
N GLU A 42 7.98 -12.49 -1.97
CA GLU A 42 9.04 -13.06 -2.79
C GLU A 42 9.85 -11.98 -3.49
N ARG A 43 11.09 -12.32 -3.83
CA ARG A 43 12.01 -11.43 -4.52
C ARG A 43 12.81 -12.24 -5.53
N TYR A 44 12.75 -11.80 -6.78
CA TYR A 44 13.47 -12.38 -7.90
C TYR A 44 13.94 -11.28 -8.84
N PRO A 45 14.87 -11.53 -9.77
CA PRO A 45 15.20 -10.57 -10.84
C PRO A 45 13.95 -10.09 -11.58
N ARG A 46 12.98 -11.00 -11.77
CA ARG A 46 11.64 -10.71 -12.26
C ARG A 46 10.65 -11.64 -11.57
N VAL A 47 9.61 -11.08 -10.96
CA VAL A 47 8.54 -11.88 -10.32
C VAL A 47 7.43 -12.18 -11.33
N ILE A 48 6.66 -13.24 -11.09
CA ILE A 48 5.50 -13.65 -11.91
C ILE A 48 4.20 -13.48 -11.12
N GLU A 49 3.04 -13.52 -11.78
CA GLU A 49 1.78 -13.45 -11.04
C GLU A 49 1.62 -14.56 -10.01
N ILE A 50 1.04 -14.22 -8.86
CA ILE A 50 0.76 -15.19 -7.81
C ILE A 50 -0.41 -16.07 -8.27
N LYS A 51 -0.15 -17.35 -8.54
CA LYS A 51 -1.17 -18.31 -9.02
C LYS A 51 -1.81 -19.14 -7.91
N ASN A 52 -1.05 -19.42 -6.86
CA ASN A 52 -1.44 -20.36 -5.81
C ASN A 52 -1.77 -19.61 -4.50
N PHE A 53 -2.61 -18.57 -4.59
CA PHE A 53 -3.11 -17.85 -3.41
C PHE A 53 -4.55 -18.24 -3.11
N PRO A 54 -4.94 -18.44 -1.83
CA PRO A 54 -6.30 -18.85 -1.46
C PRO A 54 -7.37 -17.81 -1.83
N VAL A 55 -7.00 -16.53 -1.91
CA VAL A 55 -7.92 -15.42 -2.25
C VAL A 55 -7.80 -15.07 -3.74
N GLU A 56 -8.88 -15.28 -4.50
CA GLU A 56 -8.92 -15.05 -5.96
C GLU A 56 -8.56 -13.60 -6.34
N ASN A 57 -9.10 -12.63 -5.58
CA ASN A 57 -8.84 -11.21 -5.83
C ASN A 57 -7.35 -10.87 -5.71
N VAL A 58 -6.58 -11.54 -4.85
CA VAL A 58 -5.13 -11.34 -4.75
C VAL A 58 -4.42 -11.77 -6.04
N LYS A 59 -4.82 -12.89 -6.62
CA LYS A 59 -4.25 -13.40 -7.88
C LYS A 59 -4.50 -12.40 -9.03
N ARG A 60 -5.74 -11.93 -9.13
CA ARG A 60 -6.14 -10.92 -10.14
C ARG A 60 -5.37 -9.60 -9.97
N VAL A 61 -5.26 -9.10 -8.74
CA VAL A 61 -4.53 -7.87 -8.44
C VAL A 61 -3.04 -8.03 -8.71
N SER A 62 -2.43 -9.15 -8.30
CA SER A 62 -1.02 -9.46 -8.59
C SER A 62 -0.74 -9.43 -10.10
N ALA A 63 -1.58 -10.10 -10.90
CA ALA A 63 -1.45 -10.08 -12.36
C ALA A 63 -1.53 -8.66 -12.93
N ALA A 64 -2.51 -7.86 -12.49
CA ALA A 64 -2.67 -6.48 -12.95
C ALA A 64 -1.48 -5.57 -12.57
N VAL A 65 -0.99 -5.67 -11.34
CA VAL A 65 0.17 -4.89 -10.86
C VAL A 65 1.44 -5.27 -11.60
N ILE A 66 1.67 -6.57 -11.84
CA ILE A 66 2.83 -7.04 -12.59
C ILE A 66 2.78 -6.58 -14.05
N GLU A 67 1.64 -6.67 -14.72
CA GLU A 67 1.48 -6.16 -16.09
C GLU A 67 1.73 -4.65 -16.18
N LYS A 68 1.26 -3.88 -15.19
CA LYS A 68 1.58 -2.44 -15.08
C LYS A 68 3.09 -2.23 -14.95
N HIS A 69 3.76 -2.98 -14.06
CA HIS A 69 5.19 -2.85 -13.81
C HIS A 69 6.04 -3.21 -15.03
N LYS A 70 5.64 -4.24 -15.79
CA LYS A 70 6.27 -4.61 -17.07
C LYS A 70 6.22 -3.47 -18.08
N ARG A 71 5.13 -2.70 -18.13
CA ARG A 71 5.01 -1.52 -19.00
C ARG A 71 5.91 -0.39 -18.51
N SER A 72 5.95 -0.15 -17.20
CA SER A 72 6.78 0.91 -16.58
C SER A 72 8.29 0.68 -16.75
N THR A 73 8.72 -0.58 -16.76
CA THR A 73 10.15 -0.98 -16.82
C THR A 73 10.61 -1.48 -18.19
N PHE A 74 9.77 -1.35 -19.23
CA PHE A 74 10.03 -1.94 -20.55
C PHE A 74 11.35 -1.49 -21.19
N SER A 75 11.79 -0.25 -20.94
CA SER A 75 13.03 0.32 -21.49
C SER A 75 14.23 0.23 -20.54
N SER A 76 14.08 -0.44 -19.39
CA SER A 76 15.08 -0.50 -18.32
C SER A 76 15.50 -1.94 -18.03
N TYR A 77 16.70 -2.11 -17.46
CA TYR A 77 17.13 -3.40 -16.95
C TYR A 77 16.69 -3.58 -15.49
N THR A 78 15.82 -4.54 -15.22
CA THR A 78 15.37 -4.86 -13.86
C THR A 78 16.39 -5.75 -13.16
N ILE A 79 17.04 -5.23 -12.12
CA ILE A 79 17.99 -6.02 -11.29
C ILE A 79 17.23 -6.96 -10.34
N ALA A 80 16.18 -6.43 -9.72
CA ALA A 80 15.40 -7.12 -8.72
C ALA A 80 13.99 -6.54 -8.68
N GLN A 81 13.03 -7.41 -8.49
CA GLN A 81 11.63 -7.10 -8.30
C GLN A 81 11.15 -7.86 -7.07
N ARG A 82 10.33 -7.21 -6.25
CA ARG A 82 9.74 -7.78 -5.05
C ARG A 82 8.24 -7.59 -5.12
N GLN A 83 7.50 -8.65 -4.82
CA GLN A 83 6.07 -8.54 -4.55
C GLN A 83 5.78 -9.02 -3.14
N THR A 84 4.83 -8.34 -2.49
CA THR A 84 4.44 -8.58 -1.11
C THR A 84 2.92 -8.53 -1.06
N VAL A 85 2.29 -9.51 -0.41
CA VAL A 85 0.89 -9.45 -0.01
C VAL A 85 0.88 -9.09 1.47
N LEU A 86 0.29 -7.94 1.78
CA LEU A 86 0.18 -7.39 3.11
C LEU A 86 -1.28 -7.51 3.58
N LEU A 87 -1.49 -8.09 4.75
CA LEU A 87 -2.77 -8.12 5.43
C LEU A 87 -2.85 -6.92 6.39
N ILE A 88 -3.84 -6.07 6.19
CA ILE A 88 -4.04 -4.87 7.02
C ILE A 88 -5.44 -4.98 7.63
N PRO A 89 -5.57 -5.08 8.96
CA PRO A 89 -6.87 -5.06 9.59
C PRO A 89 -7.47 -3.66 9.46
N VAL A 90 -8.78 -3.61 9.16
CA VAL A 90 -9.58 -2.38 9.14
C VAL A 90 -10.86 -2.67 9.92
N ALA A 91 -11.16 -1.84 10.89
CA ALA A 91 -12.35 -1.92 11.72
C ALA A 91 -13.17 -0.63 11.55
N ASP A 92 -14.43 -0.81 11.18
CA ASP A 92 -15.41 0.25 11.04
C ASP A 92 -16.19 0.36 12.36
N ILE A 93 -15.97 1.44 13.10
CA ILE A 93 -16.54 1.65 14.43
C ILE A 93 -17.70 2.63 14.35
N TYR A 94 -18.90 2.09 14.46
CA TYR A 94 -20.12 2.87 14.60
C TYR A 94 -20.27 3.33 16.04
N TYR A 95 -20.48 4.62 16.26
CA TYR A 95 -20.63 5.18 17.59
C TYR A 95 -21.91 6.00 17.70
N LYS A 96 -22.42 6.06 18.94
CA LYS A 96 -23.49 6.97 19.34
C LYS A 96 -23.07 7.66 20.62
N TRP A 97 -23.00 8.98 20.59
CA TRP A 97 -22.61 9.82 21.72
C TRP A 97 -23.55 11.02 21.85
N LYS A 98 -24.30 11.06 22.95
CA LYS A 98 -25.38 12.04 23.17
C LYS A 98 -26.37 12.02 21.99
N THR A 99 -26.50 13.14 21.28
CA THR A 99 -27.35 13.30 20.09
C THR A 99 -26.60 13.07 18.78
N LYS A 100 -25.30 12.77 18.83
CA LYS A 100 -24.48 12.52 17.64
C LYS A 100 -24.29 11.02 17.43
N GLU A 101 -24.31 10.60 16.18
CA GLU A 101 -23.93 9.27 15.74
C GLU A 101 -23.02 9.41 14.52
N GLY A 102 -22.19 8.40 14.27
CA GLY A 102 -21.28 8.42 13.14
C GLY A 102 -20.45 7.16 13.04
N LEU A 103 -19.44 7.24 12.18
CA LEU A 103 -18.50 6.18 11.91
C LEU A 103 -17.08 6.73 11.98
N PHE A 104 -16.17 5.96 12.55
CA PHE A 104 -14.74 6.18 12.37
C PHE A 104 -14.04 4.85 12.13
N ASN A 105 -12.85 4.90 11.53
CA ASN A 105 -12.11 3.69 11.20
C ASN A 105 -10.87 3.57 12.07
N ILE A 106 -10.56 2.35 12.49
CA ILE A 106 -9.26 1.98 13.06
C ILE A 106 -8.61 1.01 12.07
N TYR A 107 -7.36 1.25 11.70
CA TYR A 107 -6.68 0.40 10.73
C TYR A 107 -5.21 0.20 11.06
N GLY A 108 -4.67 -0.88 10.51
CA GLY A 108 -3.30 -1.30 10.71
C GLY A 108 -3.04 -1.88 12.10
N ASN A 109 -1.93 -2.60 12.22
CA ASN A 109 -1.46 -3.18 13.48
C ASN A 109 -0.95 -2.10 14.45
N ASP A 110 -0.76 -0.88 13.95
CA ASP A 110 -0.50 0.34 14.73
C ASP A 110 -1.77 1.07 15.18
N HIS A 111 -2.96 0.54 14.89
CA HIS A 111 -4.25 1.06 15.36
C HIS A 111 -4.47 2.55 15.01
N ILE A 112 -4.10 2.96 13.80
CA ILE A 112 -4.28 4.33 13.36
C ILE A 112 -5.77 4.64 13.29
N VAL A 113 -6.17 5.75 13.91
CA VAL A 113 -7.56 6.22 13.94
C VAL A 113 -7.79 7.26 12.84
N GLN A 114 -8.76 7.00 11.96
CA GLN A 114 -9.32 8.02 11.06
C GLN A 114 -10.70 8.40 11.55
N PHE A 115 -10.81 9.61 12.12
CA PHE A 115 -12.05 10.15 12.65
C PHE A 115 -12.20 11.62 12.23
N GLU A 116 -12.81 11.85 11.07
CA GLU A 116 -12.95 13.20 10.50
C GLU A 116 -13.98 14.04 11.29
N ASP A 117 -15.12 13.44 11.64
CA ASP A 117 -16.22 14.09 12.37
C ASP A 117 -16.16 13.87 13.89
N TYR A 118 -14.97 14.00 14.49
CA TYR A 118 -14.80 13.81 15.93
C TYR A 118 -15.72 14.77 16.72
N PRO A 119 -16.63 14.27 17.58
CA PRO A 119 -17.73 15.08 18.10
C PRO A 119 -17.30 16.14 19.12
N LEU A 120 -16.07 16.04 19.65
CA LEU A 120 -15.40 16.98 20.56
C LEU A 120 -14.29 17.76 19.83
N GLN A 121 -14.54 18.28 18.62
CA GLN A 121 -13.64 19.21 17.92
C GLN A 121 -13.38 20.55 18.66
N CYS A 122 -13.87 20.71 19.89
CA CYS A 122 -13.69 21.93 20.65
C CYS A 122 -12.29 21.98 21.29
N CYS A 123 -11.65 23.15 21.14
CA CYS A 123 -10.39 23.58 21.76
C CYS A 123 -9.10 23.07 21.10
N PHE A 124 -8.61 23.79 20.07
CA PHE A 124 -7.19 24.00 19.70
C PHE A 124 -6.15 22.94 20.15
N GLY A 125 -6.41 21.64 19.92
CA GLY A 125 -5.48 20.55 20.22
C GLY A 125 -5.33 20.13 21.69
N TYR A 126 -6.18 20.56 22.63
CA TYR A 126 -6.01 20.24 24.06
C TYR A 126 -6.81 19.05 24.58
N CYS A 127 -7.67 18.45 23.77
CA CYS A 127 -8.39 17.23 24.15
C CYS A 127 -7.80 16.02 23.40
N ALA A 128 -6.77 15.41 24.00
CA ALA A 128 -6.36 14.06 23.65
C ALA A 128 -7.23 13.07 24.44
N ILE A 129 -7.85 12.11 23.74
CA ILE A 129 -8.33 10.89 24.40
C ILE A 129 -7.07 10.05 24.69
N LEU A 130 -6.79 9.83 25.97
CA LEU A 130 -5.82 8.86 26.48
C LEU A 130 -6.34 7.43 26.30
#